data_AF-A0AAU1Z7S0-F1
#
_entry.id   AF-A0AAU1Z7S0-F1
#
_cell.length_a   1.000
_cell.length_b   1.000
_cell.length_c   1.000
_cell.angle_alpha   90.00
_cell.angle_beta   90.00
_cell.angle_gamma   90.00
#
_symmetry.space_group_name_H-M   'P 1'
#
loop_
_entity.id
_entity.type
_entity.pdbx_description
1 polymer ?
#
loop_
_entity_poly.entity_id
_entity_poly.type
_entity_poly.pdbx_seq_one_letter_code
_entity_poly.pdbx_strand_id
1 'polypeptide(L)' 'MSDTPELWKVVISLVATREQKDALVDRFVADICSDHQHDGPCETPWALHVTEGASLSTREQKRLREEIADTMED' A
#
# COMPACT_ATOMS: atom_id res chain seq x y z
N MET A 1 16.98 20.75 -8.54
CA MET A 1 16.29 19.44 -8.54
C MET A 1 15.52 19.40 -9.85
N SER A 2 15.52 18.29 -10.59
CA SER A 2 14.74 18.22 -11.82
C SER A 2 13.26 18.24 -11.48
N ASP A 3 12.51 19.17 -12.07
CA ASP A 3 11.05 19.28 -11.91
C ASP A 3 10.28 18.21 -12.73
N THR A 4 10.98 17.18 -13.22
CA THR A 4 10.39 16.07 -13.98
C THR A 4 9.87 15.00 -13.01
N PRO A 5 8.58 14.64 -13.05
CA PRO A 5 8.06 13.52 -12.26
C PRO A 5 8.76 12.21 -12.61
N GLU A 6 9.10 11.42 -11.59
CA GLU A 6 9.67 10.08 -11.72
C GLU A 6 8.66 9.01 -11.25
N LEU A 7 8.73 7.81 -11.83
CA LEU A 7 7.89 6.69 -11.44
C LEU A 7 8.50 5.96 -10.24
N TRP A 8 7.76 5.88 -9.14
CA TRP A 8 8.16 5.17 -7.92
C TRP A 8 7.18 4.06 -7.58
N LYS A 9 7.69 2.94 -7.03
CA LYS A 9 6.87 1.89 -6.44
C LYS A 9 7.17 1.81 -4.95
N VAL A 10 6.15 2.11 -4.14
CA VAL A 10 6.19 1.95 -2.67
C VAL A 10 5.47 0.65 -2.32
N VAL A 11 6.06 -0.16 -1.45
CA VAL A 11 5.48 -1.43 -0.98
C VAL A 11 5.43 -1.41 0.54
N ILE A 12 4.25 -1.70 1.09
CA ILE A 12 4.04 -1.81 2.54
C ILE A 12 3.58 -3.24 2.82
N SER A 13 4.44 -4.00 3.52
CA SER A 13 4.15 -5.34 3.99
C SER A 13 3.46 -5.26 5.36
N LEU A 14 2.34 -5.94 5.56
CA LEU A 14 1.58 -5.88 6.81
C LEU A 14 1.01 -7.25 7.23
N VAL A 15 1.02 -7.51 8.54
CA VAL A 15 0.26 -8.58 9.19
C VAL A 15 -0.92 -7.93 9.89
N ALA A 16 -2.12 -8.14 9.34
CA ALA A 16 -3.34 -7.53 9.84
C ALA A 16 -4.53 -8.47 9.59
N THR A 17 -5.60 -8.28 10.37
CA THR A 17 -6.91 -8.84 10.03
C THR A 17 -7.46 -8.18 8.75
N ARG A 18 -8.46 -8.81 8.12
CA ARG A 18 -9.10 -8.24 6.92
C ARG A 18 -9.64 -6.83 7.19
N GLU A 19 -10.35 -6.65 8.30
CA GLU A 19 -10.94 -5.37 8.72
C GLU A 19 -9.87 -4.28 8.94
N GLN A 20 -8.77 -4.62 9.62
CA GLN A 20 -7.65 -3.68 9.82
C GLN A 20 -7.01 -3.27 8.49
N LYS A 21 -6.81 -4.24 7.58
CA LYS A 21 -6.26 -3.97 6.24
C LYS A 21 -7.20 -3.08 5.42
N ASP A 22 -8.50 -3.33 5.45
CA ASP A 22 -9.50 -2.49 4.75
C ASP A 22 -9.49 -1.06 5.29
N ALA A 23 -9.49 -0.90 6.62
CA ALA A 23 -9.41 0.42 7.25
C ALA A 23 -8.11 1.18 6.91
N LEU A 24 -6.98 0.49 6.72
CA LEU A 24 -5.73 1.10 6.28
C LEU A 24 -5.79 1.53 4.81
N VAL A 25 -6.34 0.67 3.95
CA VAL A 25 -6.55 0.98 2.54
C VAL A 25 -7.40 2.23 2.37
N ASP A 26 -8.53 2.33 3.09
CA ASP A 26 -9.41 3.50 3.03
C ASP A 26 -8.69 4.79 3.44
N ARG A 27 -7.83 4.73 4.46
CA ARG A 27 -7.00 5.87 4.88
C ARG A 27 -6.00 6.27 3.78
N PHE A 28 -5.29 5.30 3.18
CA PHE A 28 -4.35 5.61 2.10
C PHE A 28 -5.06 6.26 0.91
N VAL A 29 -6.24 5.77 0.54
CA VAL A 29 -7.03 6.38 -0.54
C VAL A 29 -7.45 7.80 -0.20
N ALA A 30 -7.92 8.03 1.04
CA ALA A 30 -8.31 9.36 1.51
C ALA A 30 -7.14 10.35 1.56
N ASP A 31 -5.94 9.89 1.88
CA ASP A 31 -4.74 10.74 1.95
C ASP A 31 -4.15 11.02 0.56
N ILE A 32 -4.26 10.08 -0.39
CA ILE A 32 -3.76 10.25 -1.76
C ILE A 32 -4.72 11.09 -2.62
N CYS A 33 -6.03 10.93 -2.43
CA CYS A 33 -7.03 11.71 -3.16
C CYS A 33 -7.34 13.02 -2.44
N SER A 34 -6.85 14.14 -2.99
CA SER A 34 -7.06 15.47 -2.43
C SER A 34 -8.55 15.91 -2.39
N ASP A 35 -9.40 15.32 -3.23
CA ASP A 35 -10.85 15.53 -3.24
C ASP A 35 -11.61 14.20 -3.38
N HIS A 36 -11.85 13.52 -2.27
CA HIS A 36 -12.61 12.27 -2.25
C HIS A 36 -14.08 12.40 -2.72
N GLN A 37 -14.59 13.61 -2.94
CA GLN A 37 -15.96 13.87 -3.40
C GLN A 37 -16.03 14.26 -4.88
N HIS A 38 -14.91 14.28 -5.61
CA HIS A 38 -14.92 14.67 -7.01
C HIS A 38 -15.75 13.69 -7.87
N ASP A 39 -16.56 14.23 -8.77
CA ASP A 39 -17.21 13.44 -9.82
C ASP A 39 -16.22 13.19 -10.96
N GLY A 40 -15.91 11.92 -11.23
CA GLY A 40 -15.02 11.51 -12.34
C GLY A 40 -13.65 11.00 -11.88
N PRO A 41 -12.68 10.86 -12.81
CA PRO A 41 -11.36 10.32 -12.50
C PRO A 41 -10.51 11.26 -11.63
N CYS A 42 -9.72 10.70 -10.73
CA CYS A 42 -8.79 11.47 -9.89
C CYS A 42 -7.68 12.12 -10.74
N GLU A 43 -7.36 13.38 -10.48
CA GLU A 43 -6.29 14.11 -11.16
C GLU A 43 -4.88 13.67 -10.70
N THR A 44 -4.78 13.03 -9.53
CA THR A 44 -3.52 12.51 -9.01
C THR A 44 -3.22 11.15 -9.67
N PRO A 45 -2.04 10.95 -10.29
CA PRO A 45 -1.72 9.71 -10.98
C PRO A 45 -1.26 8.62 -10.00
N TRP A 46 -2.16 7.74 -9.57
CA TRP A 46 -1.85 6.62 -8.66
C TRP A 46 -2.61 5.34 -8.98
N ALA A 47 -2.10 4.23 -8.48
CA ALA A 47 -2.78 2.94 -8.48
C ALA A 47 -2.45 2.19 -7.17
N LEU A 48 -3.46 1.57 -6.57
CA LEU A 48 -3.30 0.72 -5.39
C LEU A 48 -3.49 -0.74 -5.76
N HIS A 49 -2.49 -1.56 -5.42
CA HIS A 49 -2.56 -3.01 -5.57
C HIS A 49 -2.54 -3.66 -4.20
N VAL A 50 -3.60 -4.40 -3.88
CA VAL A 50 -3.72 -5.17 -2.64
C VAL A 50 -3.66 -6.65 -2.99
N THR A 51 -2.65 -7.35 -2.46
CA THR A 51 -2.47 -8.79 -2.68
C THR A 51 -2.67 -9.55 -1.38
N GLU A 52 -3.54 -10.55 -1.39
CA GLU A 52 -3.76 -11.40 -0.22
C GLU A 52 -2.55 -12.31 0.02
N GLY A 53 -2.04 -12.35 1.25
CA GLY A 53 -0.84 -13.13 1.58
C GLY A 53 -0.97 -14.62 1.25
N ALA A 54 -2.18 -15.20 1.37
CA ALA A 54 -2.44 -16.60 1.02
C ALA A 54 -2.32 -16.88 -0.49
N SER A 55 -2.44 -15.86 -1.35
CA SER A 55 -2.25 -15.99 -2.79
C SER A 55 -0.78 -15.98 -3.21
N LEU A 56 0.12 -15.59 -2.31
CA LEU A 56 1.56 -15.54 -2.54
C LEU A 56 2.21 -16.90 -2.30
N SER A 57 3.35 -17.13 -2.97
CA SER A 57 4.17 -18.32 -2.70
C SER A 57 4.67 -18.35 -1.25
N THR A 58 4.88 -19.55 -0.69
CA THR A 58 5.41 -19.69 0.69
C THR A 58 6.73 -18.96 0.91
N ARG A 59 7.60 -18.93 -0.11
CA ARG A 59 8.88 -18.20 -0.07
C ARG A 59 8.65 -16.70 0.09
N GLU A 60 7.70 -16.15 -0.67
CA GLU A 60 7.37 -14.73 -0.61
C GLU A 60 6.68 -14.37 0.70
N GLN A 61 5.74 -15.19 1.17
CA GLN A 61 5.14 -15.00 2.49
C GLN A 61 6.19 -15.00 3.62
N LYS A 62 7.21 -15.86 3.54
CA LYS A 62 8.31 -15.89 4.52
C LYS A 62 9.10 -14.58 4.48
N ARG A 63 9.53 -14.13 3.29
CA ARG A 63 10.27 -12.87 3.11
C ARG A 63 9.52 -11.68 3.68
N LEU A 64 8.22 -11.53 3.37
CA LEU A 64 7.43 -10.41 3.87
C LEU A 64 7.30 -10.42 5.41
N ARG A 65 7.22 -11.60 6.03
CA ARG A 65 7.21 -11.72 7.51
C ARG A 65 8.56 -11.34 8.13
N GLU A 66 9.67 -11.65 7.46
CA GLU A 66 11.02 -11.24 7.88
C GLU A 66 11.16 -9.72 7.80
N GLU A 67 10.77 -9.10 6.67
CA GLU A 67 10.76 -7.63 6.52
C GLU A 67 9.92 -6.93 7.60
N ILE A 68 8.77 -7.51 7.98
CA ILE A 68 7.93 -6.98 9.05
C ILE A 68 8.59 -7.15 10.42
N ALA A 69 9.26 -8.28 10.67
CA ALA A 69 9.97 -8.51 11.92
C ALA A 69 11.04 -7.43 12.14
N ASP A 70 11.80 -7.08 11.11
CA ASP A 70 12.83 -6.04 11.16
C ASP A 70 12.25 -4.66 11.54
N THR A 71 10.96 -4.40 11.25
CA THR A 71 10.28 -3.14 11.64
C THR A 71 9.75 -3.12 13.08
N MET A 72 9.78 -4.25 13.79
CA MET A 72 9.28 -4.39 15.16
C MET A 72 10.39 -4.49 16.22
N GLU A 73 11.66 -4.54 15.83
CA GLU A 73 12.81 -4.72 16.75
C GLU A 73 13.35 -3.40 17.38
N ASP A 74 12.51 -2.37 17.54
CA ASP A 74 12.84 -1.14 18.31
C ASP A 74 12.36 -1.20 19.77
#